data_AF-A0A1I6VMC0-F1
#
_entry.id   AF-A0A1I6VMC0-F1
#
_cell.length_a   1.000
_cell.length_b   1.000
_cell.length_c   1.000
_cell.angle_alpha   90.00
_cell.angle_beta   90.00
_cell.angle_gamma   90.00
#
_symmetry.space_group_name_H-M   'P 1'
#
loop_
_entity.id
_entity.type
_entity.pdbx_description
1 polymer ?
#
loop_
_entity_poly.entity_id
_entity_poly.type
_entity_poly.pdbx_seq_one_letter_code
_entity_poly.pdbx_strand_id
1 'polypeptide(L)'
;MQDILVACVDGLKGFPDAIASVYPHTDIQLCIVHVVRNSLRFVSWKDYKAVTAGLKVIYQASTEENALIALNIFCDQWNHQYPKIGESWRANWENIRTIFSYPTEIRHAIYTTNAIESLNSMIRHTTKKRKILSSDDSVRKVVYLATANASKKWTLPIQNWRLAMNWFTIHFDDRLKSHL
;
A
#
# COMPACT_ATOMS: atom_id res chain seq x y z
N MET A 1 16.39 7.91 -17.45
CA MET A 1 15.65 7.08 -16.50
C MET A 1 14.43 7.87 -16.07
N GLN A 2 13.23 7.27 -16.05
CA GLN A 2 12.05 7.97 -15.54
C GLN A 2 12.13 8.01 -14.01
N ASP A 3 11.85 9.17 -13.43
CA ASP A 3 11.92 9.34 -11.98
C ASP A 3 10.69 8.73 -11.28
N ILE A 4 10.86 8.28 -10.04
CA ILE A 4 9.80 7.73 -9.18
C ILE A 4 9.77 8.53 -7.89
N LEU A 5 8.69 9.26 -7.66
CA LEU A 5 8.53 10.03 -6.41
C LEU A 5 8.24 9.12 -5.23
N VAL A 6 7.28 8.20 -5.39
CA VAL A 6 6.77 7.33 -4.33
C VAL A 6 6.62 5.90 -4.82
N ALA A 7 7.14 4.94 -4.06
CA ALA A 7 6.96 3.51 -4.31
C ALA A 7 6.20 2.87 -3.14
N CYS A 8 4.93 2.51 -3.39
CA CYS A 8 4.14 1.70 -2.46
C CYS A 8 4.39 0.22 -2.72
N VAL A 9 5.13 -0.45 -1.83
CA VAL A 9 5.55 -1.84 -2.01
C VAL A 9 4.93 -2.77 -0.98
N ASP A 10 4.88 -4.05 -1.29
CA ASP A 10 4.57 -5.06 -0.28
C ASP A 10 5.77 -5.29 0.66
N GLY A 11 5.57 -6.08 1.71
CA GLY A 11 6.60 -6.36 2.73
C GLY A 11 7.64 -7.38 2.30
N LEU A 12 7.97 -7.46 1.01
CA LEU A 12 9.01 -8.37 0.52
C LEU A 12 10.38 -7.93 1.04
N LYS A 13 11.06 -8.85 1.73
CA LYS A 13 12.36 -8.61 2.32
C LYS A 13 13.38 -8.26 1.23
N GLY A 14 14.12 -7.16 1.43
CA GLY A 14 15.14 -6.67 0.50
C GLY A 14 14.58 -5.89 -0.70
N PHE A 15 13.26 -5.82 -0.88
CA PHE A 15 12.70 -5.04 -1.99
C PHE A 15 12.83 -3.52 -1.79
N PRO A 16 12.60 -2.96 -0.57
CA PRO A 16 12.94 -1.57 -0.27
C PRO A 16 14.40 -1.23 -0.59
N ASP A 17 15.34 -2.09 -0.18
CA ASP A 17 16.77 -1.88 -0.39
C ASP A 17 17.12 -1.88 -1.90
N ALA A 18 16.51 -2.79 -2.67
CA ALA A 18 16.67 -2.84 -4.11
C ALA A 18 16.15 -1.56 -4.79
N ILE A 19 15.00 -1.03 -4.35
CA ILE A 19 14.48 0.25 -4.86
C ILE A 19 15.42 1.39 -4.50
N ALA A 20 15.86 1.50 -3.24
CA ALA A 20 16.77 2.55 -2.79
C ALA A 20 18.12 2.53 -3.54
N SER A 21 18.58 1.35 -3.98
CA SER A 21 19.81 1.24 -4.77
C SER A 21 19.70 1.80 -6.20
N VAL A 22 18.48 1.80 -6.76
CA VAL A 22 18.20 2.20 -8.15
C VAL A 22 17.56 3.59 -8.22
N TYR A 23 16.74 3.93 -7.23
CA TYR A 23 16.04 5.20 -7.08
C TYR A 23 16.26 5.76 -5.66
N PRO A 24 17.44 6.33 -5.36
CA PRO A 24 17.83 6.73 -4.01
C PRO A 24 17.00 7.89 -3.44
N HIS A 25 16.25 8.60 -4.28
CA HIS A 25 15.39 9.71 -3.88
C HIS A 25 13.90 9.31 -3.81
N THR A 26 13.54 8.05 -4.09
CA THR A 26 12.15 7.60 -3.99
C THR A 26 11.73 7.42 -2.54
N ASP A 27 10.58 7.98 -2.19
CA ASP A 27 9.94 7.69 -0.92
C ASP A 27 9.38 6.27 -0.95
N ILE A 28 9.86 5.43 -0.04
CA ILE A 28 9.41 4.05 0.08
C ILE A 28 8.29 4.00 1.13
N GLN A 29 7.13 3.52 0.69
CA GLN A 29 5.97 3.27 1.53
C GLN A 29 5.68 1.78 1.56
N LEU A 30 5.59 1.21 2.76
CA LEU A 30 5.04 -0.12 2.92
C LEU A 30 3.51 -0.09 2.77
N CYS A 31 2.98 -0.92 1.88
CA CYS A 31 1.56 -0.92 1.55
C CYS A 31 0.69 -1.27 2.77
N ILE A 32 -0.05 -0.27 3.27
CA ILE A 32 -0.93 -0.40 4.45
C ILE A 32 -1.92 -1.55 4.30
N VAL A 33 -2.44 -1.77 3.09
CA VAL A 33 -3.34 -2.89 2.77
C VAL A 33 -2.71 -4.24 3.13
N HIS A 34 -1.44 -4.43 2.76
CA HIS A 34 -0.72 -5.66 3.04
C HIS A 34 -0.35 -5.77 4.53
N VAL A 35 0.02 -4.67 5.17
CA VAL A 35 0.30 -4.63 6.62
C VAL A 35 -0.94 -5.03 7.42
N VAL A 36 -2.10 -4.44 7.12
CA VAL A 36 -3.38 -4.75 7.77
C VAL A 36 -3.79 -6.18 7.47
N ARG A 37 -3.74 -6.62 6.21
CA ARG A 37 -4.06 -8.01 5.84
C ARG A 37 -3.18 -9.02 6.59
N ASN A 38 -1.88 -8.78 6.66
CA ASN A 38 -0.94 -9.64 7.39
C ASN A 38 -1.24 -9.66 8.88
N SER A 39 -1.60 -8.52 9.47
CA SER A 39 -2.00 -8.42 10.88
C SER A 39 -3.24 -9.27 11.17
N LEU A 40 -4.25 -9.19 10.31
CA LEU A 40 -5.54 -9.88 10.49
C LEU A 40 -5.45 -11.41 10.32
N ARG A 41 -4.33 -11.96 9.81
CA ARG A 41 -4.12 -13.42 9.72
C ARG A 41 -4.05 -14.10 11.08
N PHE A 42 -3.68 -13.38 12.12
CA PHE A 42 -3.56 -13.88 13.49
C PHE A 42 -4.85 -13.74 14.30
N VAL A 43 -5.84 -13.02 13.76
CA VAL A 43 -6.97 -12.51 14.53
C VAL A 43 -8.16 -13.45 14.40
N SER A 44 -8.78 -13.79 15.54
CA SER A 44 -10.01 -14.58 15.56
C SER A 44 -11.19 -13.80 14.95
N TRP A 45 -12.21 -14.49 14.46
CA TRP A 45 -13.41 -13.85 13.93
C TRP A 45 -14.10 -12.91 14.95
N LYS A 46 -14.09 -13.29 16.23
CA LYS A 46 -14.69 -12.53 17.33
C LYS A 46 -14.06 -11.15 17.46
N ASP A 47 -12.73 -11.07 17.34
CA ASP A 47 -11.97 -9.84 17.58
C ASP A 47 -11.71 -9.05 16.28
N TYR A 48 -11.96 -9.66 15.12
CA TYR A 48 -11.67 -9.10 13.79
C TYR A 48 -12.11 -7.65 13.61
N LYS A 49 -13.36 -7.34 13.99
CA LYS A 49 -13.92 -5.98 13.86
C LYS A 49 -13.20 -4.98 14.76
N ALA A 50 -12.93 -5.34 16.02
CA ALA A 50 -12.30 -4.46 16.99
C ALA A 50 -10.83 -4.22 16.65
N VAL A 51 -10.10 -5.27 16.27
CA VAL A 51 -8.70 -5.17 15.83
C VAL A 51 -8.60 -4.34 14.54
N THR A 52 -9.47 -4.56 13.56
CA THR A 52 -9.49 -3.76 12.33
C THR A 52 -9.73 -2.28 12.62
N ALA A 53 -10.65 -1.96 13.53
CA ALA A 53 -10.90 -0.59 13.94
C ALA A 53 -9.66 0.04 14.61
N GLY A 54 -8.99 -0.68 15.53
CA GLY A 54 -7.76 -0.23 16.16
C GLY A 54 -6.64 0.04 15.16
N LEU A 55 -6.41 -0.89 14.21
CA LEU A 55 -5.43 -0.70 13.14
C LEU A 55 -5.75 0.52 12.27
N LYS A 56 -7.03 0.78 12.01
CA LYS A 56 -7.49 1.95 11.26
C LYS A 56 -7.17 3.28 11.94
N VAL A 57 -7.24 3.35 13.26
CA VAL A 57 -6.85 4.56 14.01
C VAL A 57 -5.38 4.90 13.77
N ILE A 58 -4.50 3.90 13.65
CA ILE A 58 -3.06 4.10 13.45
C ILE A 58 -2.78 4.80 12.11
N TYR A 59 -3.19 4.18 10.99
CA TYR A 59 -2.85 4.72 9.65
C TYR A 59 -3.73 5.89 9.20
N GLN A 60 -4.81 6.19 9.91
CA GLN A 60 -5.65 7.38 9.67
C GLN A 60 -5.34 8.54 10.61
N ALA A 61 -4.35 8.42 11.49
CA ALA A 61 -3.90 9.51 12.32
C ALA A 61 -3.47 10.73 11.47
N SER A 62 -3.68 11.93 12.00
CA SER A 62 -3.34 13.18 11.31
C SER A 62 -1.83 13.38 11.18
N THR A 63 -1.06 12.97 12.20
CA THR A 63 0.40 13.08 12.26
C THR A 63 1.03 11.75 12.66
N GLU A 64 2.34 11.63 12.44
CA GLU A 64 3.11 10.46 12.84
C GLU A 64 3.09 10.25 14.36
N GLU A 65 3.18 11.33 15.15
CA GLU A 65 3.17 11.25 16.62
C GLU A 65 1.84 10.67 17.12
N ASN A 66 0.73 11.13 16.56
CA ASN A 66 -0.59 10.58 16.87
C ASN A 66 -0.71 9.11 16.45
N ALA A 67 -0.07 8.72 15.35
CA ALA A 67 -0.03 7.34 14.89
C ALA A 67 0.78 6.44 15.84
N LEU A 68 1.91 6.92 16.36
CA LEU A 68 2.72 6.21 17.35
C LEU A 68 1.95 6.03 18.68
N ILE A 69 1.25 7.08 19.13
CA ILE A 69 0.37 6.99 20.30
C ILE A 69 -0.72 5.94 20.07
N ALA A 70 -1.39 5.97 18.91
CA ALA A 70 -2.39 4.98 18.55
C ALA A 70 -1.82 3.55 18.48
N LEU A 71 -0.60 3.39 17.97
CA LEU A 71 0.09 2.09 17.94
C LEU A 71 0.42 1.58 19.35
N ASN A 72 0.83 2.47 20.26
CA ASN A 72 1.07 2.11 21.66
C ASN A 72 -0.24 1.65 22.33
N ILE A 73 -1.32 2.42 22.20
CA ILE A 73 -2.65 2.06 22.73
C ILE A 73 -3.12 0.72 22.16
N PHE A 74 -2.94 0.50 20.85
CA PHE A 74 -3.26 -0.77 20.21
C PHE A 74 -2.45 -1.93 20.82
N CYS A 75 -1.15 -1.72 21.01
CA CYS A 75 -0.25 -2.70 21.61
C CYS A 75 -0.67 -3.04 23.05
N ASP A 76 -1.00 -2.05 23.87
CA ASP A 76 -1.43 -2.25 25.26
C ASP A 76 -2.72 -3.09 25.30
N GLN A 77 -3.64 -2.82 24.38
CA GLN A 77 -4.89 -3.56 24.29
C GLN A 77 -4.71 -4.99 23.77
N TRP A 78 -3.87 -5.21 22.77
CA TRP A 78 -3.90 -6.46 21.99
C TRP A 78 -2.65 -7.33 22.09
N ASN A 79 -1.51 -6.85 22.58
CA ASN A 79 -0.27 -7.63 22.56
C ASN A 79 -0.33 -8.90 23.42
N HIS A 80 -1.16 -8.92 24.46
CA HIS A 80 -1.33 -10.11 25.29
C HIS A 80 -1.94 -11.29 24.51
N GLN A 81 -2.72 -11.01 23.45
CA GLN A 81 -3.39 -12.02 22.64
C GLN A 81 -2.76 -12.16 21.24
N TYR A 82 -2.34 -11.04 20.65
CA TYR A 82 -1.83 -10.93 19.28
C TYR A 82 -0.47 -10.19 19.20
N PRO A 83 0.57 -10.67 19.92
CA PRO A 83 1.85 -9.95 20.06
C PRO A 83 2.55 -9.68 18.71
N LYS A 84 2.38 -10.58 17.74
CA LYS A 84 2.99 -10.47 16.41
C LYS A 84 2.51 -9.29 15.59
N ILE A 85 1.34 -8.73 15.91
CA ILE A 85 0.85 -7.53 15.23
C ILE A 85 1.71 -6.33 15.63
N GLY A 86 1.81 -6.03 16.92
CA GLY A 86 2.61 -4.92 17.42
C GLY A 86 4.08 -5.02 17.03
N GLU A 87 4.69 -6.21 17.15
CA GLU A 87 6.07 -6.47 16.70
C GLU A 87 6.26 -6.12 15.22
N SER A 88 5.36 -6.60 14.35
CA SER A 88 5.45 -6.38 12.90
C SER A 88 5.31 -4.90 12.53
N TRP A 89 4.36 -4.19 13.15
CA TRP A 89 4.16 -2.75 12.88
C TRP A 89 5.37 -1.92 13.32
N ARG A 90 5.96 -2.22 14.48
CA ARG A 90 7.16 -1.53 14.95
C ARG A 90 8.38 -1.84 14.10
N ALA A 91 8.59 -3.10 13.74
CA ALA A 91 9.72 -3.51 12.91
C ALA A 91 9.70 -2.88 11.50
N ASN A 92 8.50 -2.56 10.99
CA ASN A 92 8.32 -1.94 9.69
C ASN A 92 8.00 -0.44 9.76
N TRP A 93 8.11 0.18 10.95
CA TRP A 93 7.60 1.54 11.16
C TRP A 93 8.21 2.55 10.21
N GLU A 94 9.51 2.49 9.96
CA GLU A 94 10.24 3.40 9.06
C GLU A 94 9.62 3.51 7.66
N ASN A 95 9.16 2.38 7.10
CA ASN A 95 8.50 2.38 5.79
C ASN A 95 6.98 2.63 5.90
N ILE A 96 6.39 2.48 7.09
CA ILE A 96 4.96 2.77 7.32
C ILE A 96 4.75 4.27 7.50
N ARG A 97 5.62 4.96 8.25
CA ARG A 97 5.51 6.38 8.62
C ARG A 97 5.54 7.33 7.42
N THR A 98 6.11 6.91 6.29
CA THR A 98 6.19 7.68 5.04
C THR A 98 4.83 8.27 4.64
N ILE A 99 3.72 7.58 4.92
CA ILE A 99 2.37 8.03 4.59
C ILE A 99 2.01 9.37 5.26
N PHE A 100 2.59 9.66 6.43
CA PHE A 100 2.30 10.88 7.18
C PHE A 100 2.98 12.12 6.59
N SER A 101 3.99 11.95 5.74
CA SER A 101 4.60 13.03 4.95
C SER A 101 3.66 13.57 3.87
N TYR A 102 2.62 12.81 3.51
CA TYR A 102 1.64 13.18 2.49
C TYR A 102 0.40 13.81 3.11
N PRO A 103 -0.27 14.75 2.44
CA PRO A 103 -1.55 15.30 2.87
C PRO A 103 -2.68 14.28 2.69
N THR A 104 -3.78 14.46 3.44
CA THR A 104 -4.91 13.52 3.51
C THR A 104 -5.49 13.16 2.14
N GLU A 105 -5.51 14.13 1.21
CA GLU A 105 -6.00 13.98 -0.16
C GLU A 105 -5.19 12.93 -0.94
N ILE A 106 -3.90 12.80 -0.64
CA ILE A 106 -2.98 11.83 -1.27
C ILE A 106 -2.96 10.52 -0.48
N ARG A 107 -3.01 10.58 0.87
CA ARG A 107 -3.01 9.38 1.73
C ARG A 107 -4.08 8.37 1.34
N HIS A 108 -5.28 8.84 0.98
CA HIS A 108 -6.35 7.94 0.57
C HIS A 108 -5.98 7.10 -0.65
N ALA A 109 -5.25 7.66 -1.63
CA ALA A 109 -4.76 6.91 -2.79
C ALA A 109 -3.67 5.90 -2.41
N ILE A 110 -2.91 6.17 -1.35
CA ILE A 110 -1.84 5.30 -0.83
C ILE A 110 -2.42 4.08 -0.11
N TYR A 111 -3.38 4.27 0.81
CA TYR A 111 -3.91 3.17 1.63
C TYR A 111 -5.16 2.50 1.08
N THR A 112 -5.75 3.01 -0.02
CA THR A 112 -6.95 2.39 -0.60
C THR A 112 -6.64 1.00 -1.15
N THR A 113 -7.51 0.04 -0.84
CA THR A 113 -7.43 -1.32 -1.36
C THR A 113 -7.92 -1.42 -2.80
N ASN A 114 -8.73 -0.46 -3.27
CA ASN A 114 -9.51 -0.62 -4.51
C ASN A 114 -8.64 -0.79 -5.76
N ALA A 115 -7.58 0.00 -5.92
CA ALA A 115 -6.73 -0.06 -7.10
C ALA A 115 -6.05 -1.42 -7.26
N ILE A 116 -5.46 -1.94 -6.18
CA ILE A 116 -4.72 -3.21 -6.18
C ILE A 116 -5.68 -4.40 -6.15
N GLU A 117 -6.70 -4.38 -5.29
CA GLU A 117 -7.63 -5.50 -5.13
C GLU A 117 -8.57 -5.69 -6.31
N SER A 118 -8.98 -4.62 -7.00
CA SER A 118 -9.79 -4.75 -8.21
C SER A 118 -9.04 -5.48 -9.32
N LEU A 119 -7.76 -5.15 -9.53
CA LEU A 119 -6.91 -5.84 -10.50
C LEU A 119 -6.65 -7.30 -10.07
N ASN A 120 -6.28 -7.51 -8.80
CA ASN A 120 -6.08 -8.86 -8.25
C ASN A 120 -7.33 -9.74 -8.38
N SER A 121 -8.51 -9.18 -8.12
CA SER A 121 -9.79 -9.87 -8.28
C SER A 121 -10.05 -10.27 -9.73
N MET A 122 -9.78 -9.38 -10.69
CA MET A 122 -9.91 -9.67 -12.12
C MET A 122 -8.95 -10.77 -12.57
N ILE A 123 -7.69 -10.72 -12.13
CA ILE A 123 -6.68 -11.74 -12.43
C ILE A 123 -7.14 -13.08 -11.86
N ARG A 124 -7.53 -13.14 -10.58
CA ARG A 124 -8.04 -14.37 -9.93
C ARG A 124 -9.28 -14.91 -10.64
N HIS A 125 -10.21 -14.05 -11.05
CA HIS A 125 -11.40 -14.48 -11.78
C HIS A 125 -11.05 -15.16 -13.11
N THR A 126 -10.08 -14.60 -13.83
CA THR A 126 -9.62 -15.12 -15.13
C THR A 126 -8.83 -16.43 -14.98
N THR A 127 -7.99 -16.53 -13.94
CA THR A 127 -7.17 -17.73 -13.69
C THR A 127 -7.92 -18.86 -13.01
N LYS A 128 -8.98 -18.58 -12.22
CA LYS A 128 -9.77 -19.62 -11.52
C LYS A 128 -10.34 -20.69 -12.47
N LYS A 129 -10.66 -20.31 -13.72
CA LYS A 129 -11.17 -21.21 -14.76
C LYS A 129 -10.06 -22.05 -15.44
N ARG A 130 -8.79 -21.72 -15.21
CA ARG A 130 -7.61 -22.32 -15.85
C ARG A 130 -6.65 -22.82 -14.78
N LYS A 131 -6.99 -23.96 -14.15
CA LYS A 131 -6.22 -24.52 -13.01
C LYS A 131 -4.81 -24.98 -13.36
N ILE A 132 -4.56 -25.38 -14.61
CA ILE A 132 -3.25 -25.81 -15.10
C ILE A 132 -2.95 -25.01 -16.35
N LEU A 133 -1.75 -24.44 -16.40
CA LEU A 133 -1.22 -23.71 -17.55
C LEU A 133 0.03 -24.44 -18.05
N SER A 134 0.17 -24.53 -19.37
CA SER A 134 1.16 -25.39 -20.03
C SER A 134 2.59 -24.84 -20.03
N SER A 135 2.76 -23.54 -19.76
CA SER A 135 4.07 -22.87 -19.72
C SER A 135 3.96 -21.51 -19.02
N ASP A 136 5.11 -20.93 -18.65
CA ASP A 136 5.19 -19.57 -18.11
C ASP A 136 4.67 -18.53 -19.11
N ASP A 137 4.90 -18.73 -20.41
CA ASP A 137 4.36 -17.84 -21.45
C ASP A 137 2.83 -17.91 -21.54
N SER A 138 2.25 -19.10 -21.30
CA SER A 138 0.80 -19.23 -21.15
C SER A 138 0.30 -18.39 -19.97
N VAL A 139 1.00 -18.42 -18.82
CA VAL A 139 0.66 -17.59 -17.65
C VAL A 139 0.75 -16.11 -17.99
N ARG A 140 1.86 -15.66 -18.58
CA ARG A 140 2.10 -14.27 -18.97
C ARG A 140 1.01 -13.75 -19.90
N LYS A 141 0.63 -14.52 -20.93
CA LYS A 141 -0.46 -14.16 -21.86
C LYS A 141 -1.78 -13.99 -21.13
N VAL A 142 -2.14 -14.89 -20.22
CA VAL A 142 -3.40 -14.81 -19.46
C VAL A 142 -3.42 -13.57 -18.56
N VAL A 143 -2.33 -13.32 -17.82
CA VAL A 143 -2.23 -12.14 -16.94
C VAL A 143 -2.26 -10.85 -17.76
N TYR A 144 -1.49 -10.77 -18.86
CA TYR A 144 -1.48 -9.63 -19.76
C TYR A 144 -2.89 -9.31 -20.29
N LEU A 145 -3.61 -10.31 -20.81
CA LEU A 145 -4.96 -10.11 -21.34
C LEU A 145 -5.96 -9.69 -20.25
N ALA A 146 -5.85 -10.26 -19.04
CA ALA A 146 -6.68 -9.85 -17.90
C ALA A 146 -6.44 -8.39 -17.52
N THR A 147 -5.17 -7.97 -17.44
CA THR A 147 -4.77 -6.59 -17.12
C THR A 147 -5.20 -5.63 -18.22
N ALA A 148 -4.96 -5.96 -19.50
CA ALA A 148 -5.38 -5.14 -20.63
C ALA A 148 -6.90 -4.98 -20.73
N ASN A 149 -7.67 -5.99 -20.32
CA ASN A 149 -9.12 -5.87 -20.26
C ASN A 149 -9.60 -5.06 -19.05
N ALA A 150 -8.92 -5.17 -17.91
CA ALA A 150 -9.21 -4.37 -16.72
C ALA A 150 -8.96 -2.87 -16.99
N SER A 151 -7.84 -2.54 -17.65
CA SER A 151 -7.43 -1.16 -17.89
C SER A 151 -8.40 -0.37 -18.77
N LYS A 152 -9.17 -1.03 -19.64
CA LYS A 152 -10.24 -0.39 -20.43
C LYS A 152 -11.30 0.30 -19.57
N LYS A 153 -11.43 -0.09 -18.29
CA LYS A 153 -12.38 0.50 -17.35
C LYS A 153 -11.78 1.65 -16.52
N TRP A 154 -10.48 1.92 -16.64
CA TRP A 154 -9.79 2.98 -15.90
C TRP A 154 -9.91 4.32 -16.63
N THR A 155 -11.14 4.79 -16.81
CA THR A 155 -11.44 6.04 -17.52
C THR A 155 -11.60 7.23 -16.59
N LEU A 156 -11.82 6.98 -15.29
CA LEU A 156 -12.03 8.03 -14.30
C LEU A 156 -10.69 8.54 -13.75
N PRO A 157 -10.47 9.86 -13.69
CA PRO A 157 -9.29 10.42 -13.05
C PRO A 157 -9.33 10.20 -11.54
N ILE A 158 -8.15 10.24 -10.91
CA ILE A 158 -8.04 10.23 -9.45
C ILE A 158 -8.74 11.48 -8.89
N GLN A 159 -9.57 11.29 -7.87
CA GLN A 159 -10.24 12.41 -7.20
C GLN A 159 -9.21 13.38 -6.62
N ASN A 160 -9.48 14.68 -6.73
CA ASN A 160 -8.59 15.75 -6.24
C ASN A 160 -7.17 15.75 -6.84
N TRP A 161 -6.97 15.14 -8.02
CA TRP A 161 -5.65 15.04 -8.65
C TRP A 161 -4.95 16.40 -8.84
N ARG A 162 -5.70 17.47 -9.17
CA ARG A 162 -5.12 18.81 -9.33
C ARG A 162 -4.50 19.36 -8.03
N LEU A 163 -5.17 19.13 -6.89
CA LEU A 163 -4.65 19.53 -5.58
C LEU A 163 -3.43 18.70 -5.20
N ALA A 164 -3.48 17.38 -5.47
CA ALA A 164 -2.33 16.50 -5.28
C ALA A 164 -1.14 16.93 -6.13
N MET A 165 -1.35 17.26 -7.40
CA MET A 165 -0.29 17.73 -8.31
C MET A 165 0.35 19.03 -7.83
N ASN A 166 -0.45 20.02 -7.39
CA ASN A 166 0.10 21.26 -6.82
C ASN A 166 1.00 20.98 -5.61
N TRP A 167 0.57 20.08 -4.73
CA TRP A 167 1.39 19.67 -3.58
C TRP A 167 2.68 18.97 -4.03
N PHE A 168 2.59 18.05 -4.99
CA PHE A 168 3.76 17.37 -5.55
C PHE A 168 4.74 18.34 -6.20
N THR A 169 4.27 19.32 -6.98
CA THR A 169 5.12 20.36 -7.58
C THR A 169 5.86 21.18 -6.51
N ILE A 170 5.21 21.53 -5.41
CA ILE A 170 5.86 22.29 -4.32
C ILE A 170 6.89 21.42 -3.60
N HIS A 171 6.58 20.14 -3.34
CA HIS A 171 7.43 19.26 -2.52
C HIS A 171 8.56 18.59 -3.29
N PHE A 172 8.38 18.37 -4.60
CA PHE A 172 9.32 17.69 -5.49
C PHE A 172 9.72 18.55 -6.70
N ASP A 173 9.72 19.89 -6.57
CA ASP A 173 9.89 20.87 -7.66
C ASP A 173 10.96 20.45 -8.69
N ASP A 174 12.20 20.27 -8.25
CA ASP A 174 13.33 19.93 -9.13
C ASP A 174 13.18 18.60 -9.89
N ARG A 175 12.33 17.70 -9.38
CA ARG A 175 12.11 16.35 -9.92
C ARG A 175 10.93 16.26 -10.89
N LEU A 176 10.08 17.27 -10.91
CA LEU A 176 8.88 17.33 -11.76
C LEU A 176 9.01 18.30 -12.95
N LYS A 177 10.07 19.11 -13.01
CA LYS A 177 10.31 20.12 -14.07
C LYS A 177 10.25 19.57 -15.50
N SER A 178 10.59 18.30 -15.73
CA SER A 178 10.51 17.67 -17.05
C SER A 178 9.12 17.12 -17.43
N HIS A 179 8.17 17.18 -16.50
CA HIS A 179 6.84 16.55 -16.61
C HIS A 179 5.68 17.54 -16.46
N LEU A 180 5.97 18.80 -16.15
CA LEU A 180 5.05 19.95 -16.13
C LEU A 180 5.07 20.65 -17.49
#